data_AF-A0A679I4B0-F1
#
_entry.id   AF-A0A679I4B0-F1
#
_cell.length_a   1.000
_cell.length_b   1.000
_cell.length_c   1.000
_cell.angle_alpha   90.00
_cell.angle_beta   90.00
_cell.angle_gamma   90.00
#
_symmetry.space_group_name_H-M   'P 1'
#
loop_
_entity.id
_entity.type
_entity.pdbx_description
1 polymer ?
#
loop_
_entity_poly.entity_id
_entity_poly.type
_entity_poly.pdbx_seq_one_letter_code
_entity_poly.pdbx_strand_id
1 'polypeptide(L)'
;MSTYKFSPAERAAIYSTHGEKCYLCNEPLNLKTMEVDHVIPESLIEKPKELQATLSAFGLPSNFDLNSFANWLPACRPCNGTKNDLVFEPTPIIQVHLQQAIAKAADAQALTAETVSKRKIANALNVLERARDDGTLDDEVIQTLSEFLSQHRQPDLSGQPILLTPLYEIITEQDGIQLVRGPYGVGGRPAIRNPDSSFSCPNCGSIAAWNGARCVICGELNDE
;
A
#
# COMPACT_ATOMS: atom_id res chain seq x y z
N MET A 1 -0.34 -20.34 -3.69
CA MET A 1 -1.04 -19.27 -2.91
C MET A 1 -0.48 -19.27 -1.50
N SER A 2 -0.10 -18.10 -0.98
CA SER A 2 0.46 -17.94 0.38
C SER A 2 -0.49 -18.50 1.46
N THR A 3 0.04 -19.33 2.35
CA THR A 3 -0.63 -19.74 3.59
C THR A 3 -0.43 -18.71 4.70
N TYR A 4 0.62 -17.90 4.61
CA TYR A 4 0.84 -16.78 5.52
C TYR A 4 -0.30 -15.74 5.44
N LYS A 5 -0.78 -15.30 6.60
CA LYS A 5 -1.83 -14.28 6.74
C LYS A 5 -1.22 -12.95 7.15
N PHE A 6 -1.01 -12.08 6.17
CA PHE A 6 -0.52 -10.73 6.40
C PHE A 6 -1.52 -9.88 7.17
N SER A 7 -1.04 -9.25 8.24
CA SER A 7 -1.77 -8.20 8.94
C SER A 7 -1.79 -6.90 8.13
N PRO A 8 -2.77 -6.01 8.36
CA PRO A 8 -2.78 -4.71 7.68
C PRO A 8 -1.57 -3.83 8.01
N ALA A 9 -0.98 -4.01 9.20
CA ALA A 9 0.24 -3.32 9.62
C ALA A 9 1.49 -3.80 8.86
N GLU A 10 1.60 -5.11 8.59
CA GLU A 10 2.68 -5.66 7.75
C GLU A 10 2.53 -5.18 6.32
N ARG A 11 1.31 -5.21 5.77
CA ARG A 11 1.03 -4.68 4.42
C ARG A 11 1.43 -3.22 4.31
N ALA A 12 0.98 -2.37 5.24
CA ALA A 12 1.34 -0.95 5.23
C ALA A 12 2.85 -0.70 5.35
N ALA A 13 3.54 -1.49 6.18
CA ALA A 13 4.99 -1.39 6.32
C ALA A 13 5.72 -1.79 5.04
N ILE A 14 5.33 -2.89 4.40
CA ILE A 14 5.91 -3.35 3.13
C ILE A 14 5.66 -2.31 2.03
N TYR A 15 4.42 -1.81 1.93
CA TYR A 15 4.04 -0.77 0.97
C TYR A 15 4.95 0.47 1.07
N SER A 16 5.08 1.03 2.28
CA SER A 16 5.83 2.27 2.51
C SER A 16 7.35 2.05 2.35
N THR A 17 7.86 0.98 2.94
CA THR A 17 9.30 0.67 2.95
C THR A 17 9.84 0.35 1.56
N HIS A 18 9.01 -0.17 0.67
CA HIS A 18 9.38 -0.49 -0.71
C HIS A 18 8.94 0.53 -1.76
N GLY A 19 8.38 1.66 -1.33
CA GLY A 19 8.17 2.82 -2.20
C GLY A 19 6.94 2.69 -3.09
N GLU A 20 5.88 2.07 -2.58
CA GLU A 20 4.52 2.21 -3.12
C GLU A 20 4.33 1.72 -4.57
N LYS A 21 5.21 0.83 -5.03
CA LYS A 21 5.22 0.33 -6.40
C LYS A 21 5.44 -1.17 -6.46
N CYS A 22 4.96 -1.79 -7.53
CA CYS A 22 5.20 -3.19 -7.80
C CYS A 22 6.69 -3.42 -8.04
N TYR A 23 7.30 -4.35 -7.31
CA TYR A 23 8.73 -4.61 -7.48
C TYR A 23 9.07 -5.21 -8.87
N LEU A 24 8.10 -5.86 -9.53
CA LEU A 24 8.30 -6.49 -10.84
C LEU A 24 8.09 -5.54 -12.03
N CYS A 25 7.01 -4.76 -12.02
CA CYS A 25 6.66 -3.88 -13.15
C CYS A 25 6.87 -2.38 -12.87
N ASN A 26 7.23 -2.00 -11.64
CA ASN A 26 7.37 -0.60 -11.18
C ASN A 26 6.10 0.26 -11.26
N GLU A 27 4.95 -0.31 -11.60
CA GLU A 27 3.67 0.42 -11.55
C GLU A 27 3.33 0.81 -10.11
N PRO A 28 2.82 2.03 -9.88
CA PRO A 28 2.28 2.44 -8.58
C PRO A 28 1.21 1.49 -8.09
N LEU A 29 1.16 1.27 -6.78
CA LEU A 29 0.24 0.36 -6.13
C LEU A 29 -0.76 1.11 -5.26
N ASN A 30 -1.97 0.57 -5.14
CA ASN A 30 -2.89 1.00 -4.11
C ASN A 30 -2.66 0.17 -2.85
N LEU A 31 -2.56 0.82 -1.68
CA LEU A 31 -2.34 0.12 -0.41
C LEU A 31 -3.39 -0.98 -0.17
N LYS A 32 -4.66 -0.71 -0.49
CA LYS A 32 -5.75 -1.67 -0.31
C LYS A 32 -5.63 -2.91 -1.22
N THR A 33 -5.28 -2.72 -2.49
CA THR A 33 -5.34 -3.79 -3.51
C THR A 33 -4.00 -4.43 -3.82
N MET A 34 -2.89 -3.86 -3.32
CA MET A 34 -1.58 -4.49 -3.46
C MET A 34 -1.54 -5.86 -2.79
N GLU A 35 -0.74 -6.76 -3.34
CA GLU A 35 -0.48 -8.07 -2.76
C GLU A 35 0.96 -8.09 -2.23
N VAL A 36 1.17 -8.84 -1.15
CA VAL A 36 2.54 -9.14 -0.68
C VAL A 36 2.98 -10.42 -1.36
N ASP A 37 4.06 -10.32 -2.13
CA ASP A 37 4.68 -11.46 -2.78
C ASP A 37 5.86 -11.97 -1.97
N HIS A 38 6.00 -13.30 -1.95
CA HIS A 38 7.19 -13.99 -1.45
C HIS A 38 8.14 -14.18 -2.63
N VAL A 39 9.26 -13.45 -2.67
CA VAL A 39 10.24 -13.55 -3.77
C VAL A 39 10.66 -15.01 -3.97
N ILE A 40 10.96 -15.69 -2.86
CA ILE A 40 11.11 -17.14 -2.78
C ILE A 40 9.78 -17.73 -2.26
N PRO A 41 9.04 -18.52 -3.06
CA PRO A 41 7.70 -18.99 -2.71
C PRO A 41 7.63 -19.82 -1.43
N GLU A 42 6.59 -19.59 -0.62
CA GLU A 42 6.29 -20.34 0.62
C GLU A 42 6.06 -21.85 0.37
N SER A 43 5.65 -22.23 -0.84
CA SER A 43 5.47 -23.64 -1.23
C SER A 43 6.74 -24.50 -1.11
N LEU A 44 7.92 -23.88 -1.01
CA LEU A 44 9.17 -24.57 -0.75
C LEU A 44 9.32 -25.05 0.71
N ILE A 45 8.54 -24.54 1.67
CA ILE A 45 8.57 -25.00 3.07
C ILE A 45 8.30 -26.51 3.15
N GLU A 46 7.36 -27.01 2.34
CA GLU A 46 7.01 -28.43 2.28
C GLU A 46 8.02 -29.27 1.48
N LYS A 47 9.05 -28.63 0.89
CA LYS A 47 10.05 -29.25 0.00
C LYS A 47 11.47 -28.93 0.47
N PRO A 48 11.91 -29.44 1.63
CA PRO A 48 13.15 -29.02 2.30
C PRO A 48 14.42 -29.17 1.45
N LYS A 49 14.47 -30.18 0.56
CA LYS A 49 15.61 -30.35 -0.37
C LYS A 49 15.66 -29.26 -1.44
N GLU A 50 14.52 -28.94 -2.04
CA GLU A 50 14.40 -27.87 -3.05
C GLU A 50 14.63 -26.50 -2.41
N LEU A 51 14.10 -26.29 -1.19
CA LEU A 51 14.36 -25.10 -0.40
C LEU A 51 15.85 -24.90 -0.16
N GLN A 52 16.54 -25.91 0.36
CA GLN A 52 17.97 -25.80 0.66
C GLN A 52 18.82 -25.53 -0.60
N ALA A 53 18.46 -26.15 -1.73
CA ALA A 53 19.10 -25.88 -3.02
C ALA A 53 18.85 -24.43 -3.47
N THR A 54 17.62 -23.93 -3.34
CA THR A 54 17.22 -22.57 -3.69
C THR A 54 17.96 -21.54 -2.83
N LEU A 55 17.96 -21.71 -1.50
CA LEU A 55 18.68 -20.83 -0.59
C LEU A 55 20.18 -20.79 -0.92
N SER A 56 20.78 -21.95 -1.18
CA SER A 56 22.18 -22.03 -1.59
C SER A 56 22.44 -21.32 -2.92
N ALA A 57 21.53 -21.44 -3.90
CA ALA A 57 21.68 -20.82 -5.21
C ALA A 57 21.59 -19.28 -5.15
N PHE A 58 20.76 -18.74 -4.25
CA PHE A 58 20.67 -17.31 -3.96
C PHE A 58 21.72 -16.80 -2.96
N GLY A 59 22.58 -17.67 -2.43
CA GLY A 59 23.58 -17.31 -1.42
C GLY A 59 22.99 -16.93 -0.05
N LEU A 60 21.80 -17.42 0.26
CA LEU A 60 21.11 -17.19 1.52
C LEU A 60 21.50 -18.19 2.61
N PRO A 61 21.39 -17.82 3.90
CA PRO A 61 21.66 -18.75 4.99
C PRO A 61 20.62 -19.88 5.03
N SER A 62 21.02 -21.07 5.50
CA SER A 62 20.15 -22.26 5.53
C SER A 62 18.94 -22.12 6.45
N ASN A 63 18.98 -21.18 7.40
CA ASN A 63 17.89 -20.86 8.31
C ASN A 63 17.10 -19.61 7.89
N PHE A 64 17.21 -19.19 6.62
CA PHE A 64 16.46 -18.05 6.10
C PHE A 64 14.95 -18.31 6.22
N ASP A 65 14.26 -17.38 6.88
CA ASP A 65 12.82 -17.45 7.09
C ASP A 65 12.08 -16.89 5.85
N LEU A 66 11.37 -17.76 5.14
CA LEU A 66 10.56 -17.35 3.99
C LEU A 66 9.42 -16.43 4.39
N ASN A 67 8.90 -16.56 5.62
CA ASN A 67 7.80 -15.76 6.15
C ASN A 67 8.35 -14.57 6.94
N SER A 68 9.25 -13.80 6.31
CA SER A 68 9.85 -12.61 6.90
C SER A 68 9.94 -11.44 5.90
N PHE A 69 10.07 -10.22 6.41
CA PHE A 69 10.26 -9.02 5.59
C PHE A 69 11.47 -9.09 4.65
N ALA A 70 12.44 -9.96 4.94
CA ALA A 70 13.59 -10.20 4.07
C ALA A 70 13.22 -10.91 2.75
N ASN A 71 12.01 -11.42 2.62
CA ASN A 71 11.49 -12.12 1.45
C ASN A 71 10.18 -11.52 0.89
N TRP A 72 9.65 -10.48 1.54
CA TRP A 72 8.36 -9.89 1.20
C TRP A 72 8.51 -8.59 0.42
N LEU A 73 7.88 -8.53 -0.75
CA LEU A 73 7.85 -7.33 -1.59
C LEU A 73 6.41 -7.00 -2.03
N PRO A 74 6.09 -5.71 -2.22
CA PRO A 74 4.78 -5.34 -2.73
C PRO A 74 4.69 -5.63 -4.24
N ALA A 75 3.60 -6.25 -4.66
CA ALA A 75 3.33 -6.60 -6.04
C ALA A 75 1.90 -6.24 -6.44
N CYS A 76 1.70 -5.97 -7.74
CA CYS A 76 0.36 -5.89 -8.30
C CYS A 76 -0.18 -7.31 -8.55
N ARG A 77 -1.50 -7.48 -8.46
CA ARG A 77 -2.17 -8.77 -8.70
C ARG A 77 -1.78 -9.44 -10.04
N PRO A 78 -1.69 -8.74 -11.19
CA PRO A 78 -1.28 -9.37 -12.45
C PRO A 78 0.11 -9.99 -12.38
N CYS A 79 1.10 -9.26 -11.84
CA CYS A 79 2.46 -9.76 -11.71
C CYS A 79 2.57 -10.91 -10.70
N ASN A 80 1.98 -10.74 -9.52
CA ASN A 80 1.99 -11.77 -8.48
C ASN A 80 1.27 -13.06 -8.94
N GLY A 81 0.12 -12.91 -9.60
CA GLY A 81 -0.62 -14.04 -10.17
C GLY A 81 0.12 -14.74 -11.32
N THR A 82 0.85 -14.00 -12.15
CA THR A 82 1.68 -14.56 -13.22
C THR A 82 2.87 -15.32 -12.66
N LYS A 83 3.52 -14.79 -11.62
CA LYS A 83 4.61 -15.47 -10.91
C LYS A 83 4.11 -16.74 -10.21
N ASN A 84 3.02 -16.64 -9.44
CA ASN A 84 2.49 -17.75 -8.64
C ASN A 84 3.60 -18.42 -7.80
N ASP A 85 3.68 -19.76 -7.81
CA ASP A 85 4.70 -20.54 -7.11
C ASP A 85 5.99 -20.74 -7.94
N LEU A 86 6.23 -19.92 -8.98
CA LEU A 86 7.48 -19.94 -9.73
C LEU A 86 8.65 -19.57 -8.82
N VAL A 87 9.62 -20.46 -8.73
CA VAL A 87 10.94 -20.17 -8.13
C VAL A 87 11.79 -19.53 -9.22
N PHE A 88 12.21 -18.29 -9.01
CA PHE A 88 13.09 -17.62 -9.95
C PHE A 88 14.47 -18.29 -9.97
N GLU A 89 15.07 -18.36 -11.15
CA GLU A 89 16.50 -18.59 -11.27
C GLU A 89 17.28 -17.38 -10.69
N PRO A 90 18.44 -17.58 -10.05
CA PRO A 90 19.28 -16.50 -9.55
C PRO A 90 19.80 -15.61 -10.69
N THR A 91 19.03 -14.56 -10.97
CA THR A 91 19.38 -13.54 -11.97
C THR A 91 19.73 -12.23 -11.26
N PRO A 92 20.56 -11.35 -11.86
CA PRO A 92 21.01 -10.12 -11.22
C PRO A 92 19.87 -9.26 -10.66
N ILE A 93 18.77 -9.13 -11.41
CA ILE A 93 17.64 -8.30 -10.99
C ILE A 93 16.90 -8.88 -9.78
N ILE A 94 16.66 -10.19 -9.75
CA ILE A 94 16.01 -10.86 -8.62
C ILE A 94 16.92 -10.82 -7.39
N GLN A 95 18.23 -10.99 -7.58
CA GLN A 95 19.21 -10.86 -6.50
C GLN A 95 19.18 -9.45 -5.88
N VAL A 96 19.09 -8.40 -6.70
CA VAL A 96 18.95 -7.02 -6.20
C VAL A 96 17.66 -6.85 -5.39
N HIS A 97 16.53 -7.34 -5.88
CA HIS A 97 15.26 -7.26 -5.13
C HIS A 97 15.33 -7.96 -3.77
N LEU A 98 15.91 -9.16 -3.73
CA LEU A 98 16.08 -9.93 -2.50
C LEU A 98 17.05 -9.23 -1.52
N GLN A 99 18.17 -8.69 -2.03
CA GLN A 99 19.10 -7.91 -1.21
C GLN A 99 18.46 -6.64 -0.65
N GLN A 100 17.63 -5.96 -1.44
CA GLN A 100 16.86 -4.80 -0.98
C GLN A 100 15.84 -5.17 0.09
N ALA A 101 15.13 -6.30 -0.06
CA ALA A 101 14.22 -6.82 0.96
C ALA A 101 14.96 -7.11 2.27
N ILE A 102 16.10 -7.81 2.21
CA ILE A 102 16.95 -8.09 3.37
C ILE A 102 17.42 -6.79 4.04
N ALA A 103 17.94 -5.83 3.27
CA ALA A 103 18.46 -4.58 3.80
C ALA A 103 17.37 -3.73 4.50
N LYS A 104 16.13 -3.83 4.04
CA LYS A 104 14.99 -3.07 4.55
C LYS A 104 14.15 -3.82 5.60
N ALA A 105 14.47 -5.08 5.88
CA ALA A 105 13.67 -5.93 6.75
C ALA A 105 13.51 -5.36 8.17
N ALA A 106 14.59 -4.79 8.73
CA ALA A 106 14.57 -4.18 10.05
C ALA A 106 13.68 -2.93 10.11
N ASP A 107 13.73 -2.09 9.09
CA ASP A 107 12.91 -0.87 8.99
C ASP A 107 11.43 -1.22 8.85
N ALA A 108 11.11 -2.20 8.00
CA ALA A 108 9.73 -2.70 7.85
C ALA A 108 9.19 -3.28 9.17
N GLN A 109 10.02 -4.07 9.88
CA GLN A 109 9.64 -4.62 11.18
C GLN A 109 9.39 -3.53 12.23
N ALA A 110 10.26 -2.52 12.28
CA ALA A 110 10.10 -1.38 13.18
C ALA A 110 8.81 -0.59 12.87
N LEU A 111 8.54 -0.34 11.58
CA LEU A 111 7.32 0.35 11.13
C LEU A 111 6.05 -0.45 11.46
N THR A 112 6.07 -1.77 11.33
CA THR A 112 4.96 -2.62 11.77
C THR A 112 4.74 -2.51 13.28
N ALA A 113 5.80 -2.57 14.09
CA ALA A 113 5.69 -2.45 15.54
C ALA A 113 5.14 -1.08 15.96
N GLU A 114 5.62 -0.01 15.33
CA GLU A 114 5.11 1.34 15.52
C GLU A 114 3.61 1.43 15.17
N THR A 115 3.22 0.88 14.02
CA THR A 115 1.82 0.87 13.53
C THR A 115 0.90 0.16 14.52
N VAL A 116 1.31 -1.01 15.02
CA VAL A 116 0.54 -1.79 16.00
C VAL A 116 0.41 -1.02 17.32
N SER A 117 1.46 -0.30 17.76
CA SER A 117 1.40 0.51 18.98
C SER A 117 0.43 1.69 18.88
N LYS A 118 0.19 2.20 17.66
CA LYS A 118 -0.67 3.35 17.38
C LYS A 118 -2.09 2.91 17.01
N ARG A 119 -2.93 2.70 18.03
CA ARG A 119 -4.32 2.22 17.88
C ARG A 119 -5.13 2.93 16.78
N LYS A 120 -4.99 4.25 16.63
CA LYS A 120 -5.71 5.03 15.61
C LYS A 120 -5.36 4.56 14.19
N ILE A 121 -4.07 4.35 13.92
CA ILE A 121 -3.57 3.93 12.60
C ILE A 121 -3.96 2.47 12.33
N ALA A 122 -3.76 1.59 13.32
CA ALA A 122 -4.18 0.19 13.20
C ALA A 122 -5.68 0.06 12.88
N ASN A 123 -6.53 0.86 13.54
CA ASN A 123 -7.97 0.90 13.25
C ASN A 123 -8.25 1.42 11.84
N ALA A 124 -7.59 2.50 11.41
CA ALA A 124 -7.76 3.06 10.08
C ALA A 124 -7.38 2.06 8.97
N LEU A 125 -6.28 1.32 9.14
CA LEU A 125 -5.89 0.25 8.22
C LEU A 125 -6.92 -0.89 8.17
N ASN A 126 -7.46 -1.30 9.32
CA ASN A 126 -8.54 -2.30 9.38
C ASN A 126 -9.84 -1.82 8.72
N VAL A 127 -10.11 -0.51 8.69
CA VAL A 127 -11.24 0.06 7.96
C VAL A 127 -10.96 0.03 6.46
N LEU A 128 -9.76 0.44 6.02
CA LEU A 128 -9.36 0.39 4.61
C LEU A 128 -9.50 -1.02 4.00
N GLU A 129 -9.06 -2.04 4.72
CA GLU A 129 -9.15 -3.45 4.28
C GLU A 129 -10.59 -3.94 4.12
N ARG A 130 -11.51 -3.42 4.94
CA ARG A 130 -12.94 -3.79 4.91
C ARG A 130 -13.77 -2.89 3.99
N ALA A 131 -13.21 -1.77 3.54
CA ALA A 131 -13.89 -0.85 2.65
C ALA A 131 -14.26 -1.56 1.35
N ARG A 132 -15.34 -1.12 0.71
CA ARG A 132 -15.70 -1.61 -0.63
C ARG A 132 -14.79 -0.96 -1.68
N ASP A 133 -14.70 -1.56 -2.86
CA ASP A 133 -14.00 -0.97 -4.00
C ASP A 133 -14.85 0.11 -4.71
N ASP A 134 -15.86 0.65 -4.03
CA ASP A 134 -16.75 1.71 -4.55
C ASP A 134 -16.22 3.12 -4.27
N GLY A 135 -15.00 3.22 -3.71
CA GLY A 135 -14.34 4.50 -3.41
C GLY A 135 -14.85 5.18 -2.15
N THR A 136 -15.80 4.58 -1.42
CA THR A 136 -16.29 5.13 -0.15
C THR A 136 -15.33 4.77 0.99
N LEU A 137 -14.62 5.79 1.49
CA LEU A 137 -13.87 5.73 2.74
C LEU A 137 -14.19 6.96 3.55
N ASP A 138 -14.28 6.76 4.86
CA ASP A 138 -14.44 7.84 5.82
C ASP A 138 -13.21 8.78 5.79
N ASP A 139 -13.43 10.08 5.82
CA ASP A 139 -12.33 11.04 5.69
C ASP A 139 -11.37 11.03 6.88
N GLU A 140 -11.85 10.73 8.09
CA GLU A 140 -10.95 10.61 9.23
C GLU A 140 -9.95 9.46 9.00
N VAL A 141 -10.43 8.37 8.40
CA VAL A 141 -9.58 7.24 7.99
C VAL A 141 -8.59 7.68 6.92
N ILE A 142 -9.06 8.36 5.88
CA ILE A 142 -8.19 8.87 4.80
C ILE A 142 -7.10 9.77 5.38
N GLN A 143 -7.47 10.79 6.16
CA GLN A 143 -6.52 11.75 6.72
C GLN A 143 -5.52 11.06 7.63
N THR A 144 -5.98 10.14 8.49
CA THR A 144 -5.11 9.37 9.38
C THR A 144 -4.08 8.56 8.61
N LEU A 145 -4.50 7.88 7.54
CA LEU A 145 -3.59 7.06 6.72
C LEU A 145 -2.65 7.93 5.89
N SER A 146 -3.13 9.06 5.37
CA SER A 146 -2.33 9.98 4.55
C SER A 146 -1.21 10.63 5.35
N GLU A 147 -1.51 11.10 6.57
CA GLU A 147 -0.50 11.66 7.48
C GLU A 147 0.55 10.60 7.84
N PHE A 148 0.10 9.39 8.18
CA PHE A 148 1.00 8.27 8.49
C PHE A 148 1.90 7.92 7.30
N LEU A 149 1.34 7.68 6.12
CA LEU A 149 2.12 7.30 4.94
C LEU A 149 3.08 8.41 4.54
N SER A 150 2.65 9.67 4.57
CA SER A 150 3.52 10.82 4.25
C SER A 150 4.75 10.91 5.16
N GLN A 151 4.61 10.55 6.44
CA GLN A 151 5.71 10.57 7.40
C GLN A 151 6.78 9.51 7.09
N HIS A 152 6.38 8.36 6.55
CA HIS A 152 7.27 7.22 6.28
C HIS A 152 7.61 7.05 4.80
N ARG A 153 7.26 8.05 3.99
CA ARG A 153 7.43 8.00 2.54
C ARG A 153 8.89 8.19 2.15
N GLN A 154 9.34 7.45 1.13
CA GLN A 154 10.68 7.64 0.60
C GLN A 154 10.81 9.05 -0.04
N PRO A 155 11.99 9.70 0.06
CA PRO A 155 12.17 11.08 -0.41
C PRO A 155 11.87 11.29 -1.91
N ASP A 156 12.10 10.27 -2.75
CA ASP A 156 11.87 10.29 -4.19
C ASP A 156 10.38 10.30 -4.59
N LEU A 157 9.49 9.96 -3.65
CA LEU A 157 8.04 10.02 -3.82
C LEU A 157 7.43 11.32 -3.29
N SER A 158 8.25 12.27 -2.84
CA SER A 158 7.75 13.57 -2.39
C SER A 158 6.97 14.28 -3.49
N GLY A 159 5.75 14.72 -3.18
CA GLY A 159 4.84 15.36 -4.14
C GLY A 159 4.17 14.43 -5.16
N GLN A 160 4.44 13.11 -5.12
CA GLN A 160 3.68 12.14 -5.92
C GLN A 160 2.34 11.79 -5.25
N PRO A 161 1.36 11.22 -5.98
CA PRO A 161 0.11 10.87 -5.35
C PRO A 161 0.22 9.71 -4.36
N ILE A 162 -0.54 9.73 -3.25
CA ILE A 162 -0.70 8.55 -2.37
C ILE A 162 -1.94 7.78 -2.81
N LEU A 163 -1.77 6.50 -3.10
CA LEU A 163 -2.80 5.61 -3.64
C LEU A 163 -3.34 4.70 -2.52
N LEU A 164 -4.49 5.07 -1.95
CA LEU A 164 -5.12 4.27 -0.89
C LEU A 164 -6.02 3.18 -1.49
N THR A 165 -6.82 3.54 -2.48
CA THR A 165 -7.71 2.63 -3.23
C THR A 165 -7.71 3.00 -4.71
N PRO A 166 -8.09 2.09 -5.62
CA PRO A 166 -8.11 2.38 -7.07
C PRO A 166 -8.95 3.59 -7.48
N LEU A 167 -9.87 4.01 -6.61
CA LEU A 167 -10.81 5.10 -6.81
C LEU A 167 -10.49 6.31 -5.91
N TYR A 168 -9.31 6.34 -5.28
CA TYR A 168 -8.91 7.41 -4.38
C TYR A 168 -7.40 7.67 -4.45
N GLU A 169 -7.03 8.75 -5.13
CA GLU A 169 -5.65 9.23 -5.22
C GLU A 169 -5.52 10.62 -4.59
N ILE A 170 -4.55 10.81 -3.72
CA ILE A 170 -4.20 12.13 -3.16
C ILE A 170 -3.10 12.72 -4.01
N ILE A 171 -3.38 13.69 -4.88
CA ILE A 171 -2.46 14.15 -5.92
C ILE A 171 -1.39 15.11 -5.36
N THR A 172 -1.79 16.15 -4.63
CA THR A 172 -0.88 17.18 -4.07
C THR A 172 -1.55 17.92 -2.92
N GLU A 173 -0.76 18.54 -2.04
CA GLU A 173 -1.18 19.55 -1.08
C GLU A 173 -0.47 20.87 -1.40
N GLN A 174 -1.21 21.90 -1.81
CA GLN A 174 -0.66 23.23 -2.09
C GLN A 174 -1.65 24.29 -1.58
N ASP A 175 -1.14 25.30 -0.87
CA ASP A 175 -1.91 26.44 -0.36
C ASP A 175 -3.15 26.06 0.48
N GLY A 176 -3.07 24.94 1.21
CA GLY A 176 -4.17 24.45 2.05
C GLY A 176 -5.28 23.72 1.30
N ILE A 177 -5.06 23.38 0.02
CA ILE A 177 -5.96 22.57 -0.81
C ILE A 177 -5.27 21.26 -1.16
N GLN A 178 -5.97 20.15 -0.94
CA GLN A 178 -5.61 18.82 -1.37
C GLN A 178 -6.38 18.45 -2.64
N LEU A 179 -5.67 18.11 -3.71
CA LEU A 179 -6.28 17.59 -4.93
C LEU A 179 -6.50 16.08 -4.80
N VAL A 180 -7.70 15.63 -5.12
CA VAL A 180 -8.12 14.23 -5.02
C VAL A 180 -8.67 13.76 -6.35
N ARG A 181 -8.20 12.60 -6.84
CA ARG A 181 -8.83 11.90 -7.95
C ARG A 181 -9.77 10.84 -7.42
N GLY A 182 -11.03 10.91 -7.83
CA GLY A 182 -12.05 9.89 -7.60
C GLY A 182 -12.62 9.33 -8.90
N PRO A 183 -13.60 8.41 -8.83
CA PRO A 183 -14.21 7.79 -10.02
C PRO A 183 -14.82 8.81 -11.00
N TYR A 184 -15.25 9.97 -10.48
CA TYR A 184 -15.99 10.96 -11.25
C TYR A 184 -15.16 12.20 -11.63
N GLY A 185 -13.83 12.13 -11.48
CA GLY A 185 -12.89 13.16 -11.94
C GLY A 185 -11.86 13.57 -10.89
N VAL A 186 -11.28 14.76 -11.08
CA VAL A 186 -10.34 15.37 -10.14
C VAL A 186 -11.02 16.56 -9.47
N GLY A 187 -11.00 16.59 -8.14
CA GLY A 187 -11.61 17.66 -7.34
C GLY A 187 -10.66 18.15 -6.25
N GLY A 188 -10.88 19.37 -5.77
CA GLY A 188 -10.03 19.98 -4.73
C GLY A 188 -10.78 20.11 -3.41
N ARG A 189 -10.17 19.65 -2.31
CA ARG A 189 -10.71 19.73 -0.96
C ARG A 189 -9.79 20.52 -0.02
N PRO A 190 -10.28 21.10 1.09
CA PRO A 190 -9.42 21.69 2.10
C PRO A 190 -8.48 20.65 2.73
N ALA A 191 -7.20 20.98 2.92
CA ALA A 191 -6.19 20.14 3.58
C ALA A 191 -6.19 20.28 5.13
N ILE A 192 -7.28 20.77 5.71
CA ILE A 192 -7.41 21.00 7.15
C ILE A 192 -8.00 19.77 7.86
N ARG A 193 -7.54 19.51 9.10
CA ARG A 193 -7.93 18.32 9.89
C ARG A 193 -9.42 18.22 10.21
N ASN A 194 -10.13 19.34 10.29
CA ASN A 194 -11.56 19.43 10.58
C ASN A 194 -12.16 20.54 9.70
N PRO A 195 -12.41 20.27 8.41
CA PRO A 195 -13.14 21.22 7.58
C PRO A 195 -14.57 21.33 8.08
N ASP A 196 -15.15 22.51 7.88
CA ASP A 196 -16.55 22.74 8.17
C ASP A 196 -17.42 21.74 7.38
N SER A 197 -18.52 21.25 7.98
CA SER A 197 -19.36 20.25 7.34
C SER A 197 -20.00 20.73 6.04
N SER A 198 -20.03 22.04 5.79
CA SER A 198 -20.40 22.63 4.48
C SER A 198 -19.52 22.16 3.32
N PHE A 199 -18.32 21.67 3.60
CA PHE A 199 -17.45 21.08 2.59
C PHE A 199 -17.80 19.61 2.32
N SER A 200 -18.46 18.91 3.23
CA SER A 200 -18.80 17.51 3.01
C SER A 200 -19.89 17.34 1.95
N CYS A 201 -19.74 16.32 1.11
CA CYS A 201 -20.80 15.87 0.23
C CYS A 201 -21.99 15.40 1.08
N PRO A 202 -23.20 15.97 0.90
CA PRO A 202 -24.35 15.60 1.74
C PRO A 202 -24.79 14.15 1.52
N ASN A 203 -24.47 13.57 0.36
CA ASN A 203 -24.83 12.20 0.03
C ASN A 203 -23.83 11.18 0.62
N CYS A 204 -22.53 11.31 0.32
CA CYS A 204 -21.54 10.32 0.75
C CYS A 204 -20.72 10.72 1.98
N GLY A 205 -20.89 11.93 2.49
CA GLY A 205 -20.14 12.46 3.64
C GLY A 205 -18.71 12.91 3.34
N SER A 206 -18.18 12.63 2.15
CA SER A 206 -16.77 12.92 1.82
C SER A 206 -16.46 14.41 1.85
N ILE A 207 -15.37 14.81 2.48
CA ILE A 207 -14.85 16.17 2.53
C ILE A 207 -14.47 16.61 1.12
N ALA A 208 -15.27 17.55 0.60
CA ALA A 208 -15.11 18.41 -0.57
C ALA A 208 -14.15 18.01 -1.69
N ALA A 209 -14.06 16.76 -2.12
CA ALA A 209 -13.40 16.49 -3.40
C ALA A 209 -14.41 16.84 -4.52
N TRP A 210 -14.62 18.12 -4.81
CA TRP A 210 -15.58 18.60 -5.82
C TRP A 210 -14.86 19.00 -7.10
N ASN A 211 -15.40 18.60 -8.25
CA ASN A 211 -15.07 19.12 -9.56
C ASN A 211 -16.22 20.01 -10.04
N GLY A 212 -16.14 21.30 -9.74
CA GLY A 212 -17.28 22.22 -9.92
C GLY A 212 -18.44 21.80 -9.00
N ALA A 213 -19.59 21.46 -9.60
CA ALA A 213 -20.77 21.02 -8.87
C ALA A 213 -20.83 19.50 -8.63
N ARG A 214 -19.85 18.70 -9.06
CA ARG A 214 -19.92 17.23 -8.91
C ARG A 214 -18.95 16.72 -7.85
N CYS A 215 -19.44 15.91 -6.92
CA CYS A 215 -18.59 15.17 -5.98
C CYS A 215 -17.80 14.12 -6.76
N VAL A 216 -16.47 14.20 -6.72
CA VAL A 216 -15.63 13.26 -7.49
C VAL A 216 -15.60 11.86 -6.90
N ILE A 217 -16.07 11.70 -5.65
CA ILE A 217 -16.13 10.43 -4.92
C ILE A 217 -17.41 9.64 -5.27
N CYS A 218 -18.59 10.23 -5.10
CA CYS A 218 -19.86 9.52 -5.33
C CYS A 218 -20.64 9.98 -6.56
N GLY A 219 -20.22 11.05 -7.23
CA GLY A 219 -20.88 11.57 -8.44
C GLY A 219 -22.10 12.46 -8.17
N GLU A 220 -22.44 12.70 -6.90
CA GLU A 220 -23.53 13.60 -6.50
C GLU A 220 -23.34 14.99 -7.11
N LEU A 221 -24.44 15.58 -7.61
CA LEU A 221 -24.46 16.97 -8.03
C LEU A 221 -24.86 17.84 -6.84
N ASN A 222 -24.13 18.93 -6.61
CA ASN A 222 -24.55 19.97 -5.70
C ASN A 222 -25.66 20.75 -6.40
N ASP A 223 -26.90 20.59 -5.93
CA ASP A 223 -28.10 21.23 -6.49
C ASP A 223 -28.33 22.65 -5.94
N GLU A 224 -27.34 23.23 -5.24
CA GLU A 224 -27.32 24.62 -4.77
C GLU A 224 -26.73 25.62 -5.78
#